data_AF-A0A964RNU7-F1
#
_entry.id   AF-A0A964RNU7-F1
#
_cell.length_a   1.000
_cell.length_b   1.000
_cell.length_c   1.000
_cell.angle_alpha   90.00
_cell.angle_beta   90.00
_cell.angle_gamma   90.00
#
_symmetry.space_group_name_H-M   'P 1'
#
loop_
_entity.id
_entity.type
_entity.pdbx_description
1 polymer ?
#
loop_
_entity_poly.entity_id
_entity_poly.type
_entity_poly.pdbx_seq_one_letter_code
_entity_poly.pdbx_strand_id
1 'polypeptide(L)'
;MKIFYFTATGNNLYVAKRIGGESYSIPKLMKLGQFEFEDDKIGIVFPSYYGGVPKIVEEFLNKVKLKSKYIFAVVSFGSLSGAVIPELLVIGKRNQIQFSYINEILMVDNYLPVFDMAKEMKKEPKKKIEESLAQIINDIQVKKVYIKRHAAVIRSIEAILKKVHSKNKANTEYDKNFYVEDTCNSCKVCEKVCPVNNINVDTKPVYKGNCEQCLACINHCPQNAIRLKQEKSKARFINKNVKLKEIIEANN
;
A
#
# COMPACT_ATOMS: atom_id res chain seq x y z
N MET A 1 5.69 -3.98 20.21
CA MET A 1 5.62 -3.10 19.03
C MET A 1 4.35 -3.37 18.27
N LYS A 2 3.66 -2.29 17.92
CA LYS A 2 2.45 -2.32 17.09
C LYS A 2 2.78 -1.83 15.68
N ILE A 3 2.26 -2.51 14.67
CA ILE A 3 2.51 -2.20 13.26
C ILE A 3 1.19 -2.00 12.55
N PHE A 4 0.96 -0.80 12.03
CA PHE A 4 -0.17 -0.47 11.18
C PHE A 4 0.22 -0.68 9.72
N TYR A 5 -0.58 -1.41 8.95
CA TYR A 5 -0.24 -1.66 7.55
C TYR A 5 -1.41 -1.46 6.60
N PHE A 6 -1.08 -1.09 5.36
CA PHE A 6 -2.00 -1.11 4.22
C PHE A 6 -1.43 -1.97 3.10
N THR A 7 -2.23 -2.86 2.54
CA THR A 7 -1.77 -3.85 1.55
C THR A 7 -2.86 -4.16 0.53
N ALA A 8 -2.45 -4.36 -0.73
CA ALA A 8 -3.33 -4.81 -1.80
C ALA A 8 -2.96 -6.23 -2.24
N THR A 9 -1.71 -6.42 -2.69
CA THR A 9 -1.18 -7.68 -3.21
C THR A 9 -0.30 -8.43 -2.22
N GLY A 10 -0.24 -8.00 -0.95
CA GLY A 10 0.45 -8.72 0.12
C GLY A 10 1.85 -8.22 0.48
N ASN A 11 2.50 -7.39 -0.35
CA ASN A 11 3.86 -6.90 -0.08
C ASN A 11 4.03 -6.29 1.32
N ASN A 12 3.14 -5.36 1.70
CA ASN A 12 3.26 -4.65 2.99
C ASN A 12 2.81 -5.50 4.18
N LEU A 13 1.91 -6.47 3.97
CA LEU A 13 1.60 -7.47 4.99
C LEU A 13 2.80 -8.38 5.23
N TYR A 14 3.50 -8.80 4.17
CA TYR A 14 4.74 -9.56 4.29
C TYR A 14 5.80 -8.78 5.08
N VAL A 15 6.01 -7.50 4.75
CA VAL A 15 6.94 -6.63 5.49
C VAL A 15 6.52 -6.50 6.96
N ALA A 16 5.25 -6.23 7.26
CA ALA A 16 4.76 -6.14 8.64
C ALA A 16 5.00 -7.43 9.43
N LYS A 17 4.67 -8.60 8.85
CA LYS A 17 4.90 -9.92 9.48
C LYS A 17 6.38 -10.17 9.77
N ARG A 18 7.27 -9.70 8.89
CA ARG A 18 8.72 -9.89 9.01
C ARG A 18 9.37 -8.97 10.03
N ILE A 19 8.86 -7.75 10.19
CA ILE A 19 9.27 -6.86 11.29
C ILE A 19 8.85 -7.45 12.65
N GLY A 20 7.67 -8.07 12.68
CA GLY A 20 7.16 -8.77 13.87
C GLY A 20 6.54 -7.83 14.91
N GLY A 21 5.82 -8.42 15.86
CA GLY A 21 4.95 -7.69 16.79
C GLY A 21 3.47 -7.81 16.40
N GLU A 22 2.64 -6.97 17.01
CA GLU A 22 1.20 -7.00 16.77
C GLU A 22 0.83 -6.16 15.54
N SER A 23 0.21 -6.79 14.54
CA SER A 23 -0.09 -6.15 13.25
C SER A 23 -1.57 -5.78 13.13
N TYR A 24 -1.82 -4.54 12.73
CA TYR A 24 -3.15 -3.97 12.56
C TYR A 24 -3.34 -3.48 11.13
N SER A 25 -4.38 -3.98 10.46
CA SER A 25 -4.73 -3.50 9.13
C SER A 25 -5.42 -2.15 9.20
N ILE A 26 -4.88 -1.15 8.49
CA ILE A 26 -5.45 0.20 8.40
C ILE A 26 -6.90 0.17 7.87
N PRO A 27 -7.24 -0.52 6.76
CA PRO A 27 -8.63 -0.69 6.32
C PRO A 27 -9.59 -1.18 7.41
N LYS A 28 -9.16 -2.17 8.21
CA LYS A 28 -9.97 -2.75 9.27
C LYS A 28 -10.17 -1.76 10.42
N LEU A 29 -9.11 -1.08 10.87
CA LEU A 29 -9.20 -0.05 11.90
C LEU A 29 -10.12 1.11 11.48
N MET A 30 -10.04 1.52 10.22
CA MET A 30 -10.90 2.56 9.67
C MET A 30 -12.40 2.21 9.74
N LYS A 31 -12.74 0.92 9.59
CA LYS A 31 -14.11 0.41 9.75
C LYS A 31 -14.55 0.28 11.21
N LEU A 32 -13.63 -0.12 12.09
CA LEU A 32 -13.90 -0.31 13.52
C LEU A 32 -13.92 1.01 14.32
N GLY A 33 -13.39 2.10 13.75
CA GLY A 33 -13.32 3.39 14.45
C GLY A 33 -12.29 3.42 15.58
N GLN A 34 -11.27 2.55 15.53
CA GLN A 34 -10.25 2.43 16.57
C GLN A 34 -9.00 3.24 16.20
N PHE A 35 -8.69 4.26 16.99
CA PHE A 35 -7.70 5.29 16.62
C PHE A 35 -6.73 5.69 17.74
N GLU A 36 -6.71 5.03 18.88
CA GLU A 36 -5.77 5.37 19.96
C GLU A 36 -4.89 4.17 20.31
N PHE A 37 -3.58 4.35 20.18
CA PHE A 37 -2.62 3.26 20.38
C PHE A 37 -1.38 3.73 21.11
N GLU A 38 -0.88 2.85 21.97
CA GLU A 38 0.35 3.03 22.74
C GLU A 38 1.21 1.78 22.66
N ASP A 39 2.51 1.97 22.45
CA ASP A 39 3.57 0.94 22.48
C ASP A 39 4.97 1.61 22.53
N ASP A 40 5.98 0.88 22.99
CA ASP A 40 7.39 1.29 22.98
C ASP A 40 7.91 1.62 21.58
N LYS A 41 7.41 0.92 20.56
CA LYS A 41 7.70 1.18 19.13
C LYS A 41 6.40 1.06 18.34
N ILE A 42 6.15 2.04 17.48
CA ILE A 42 5.00 2.03 16.56
C ILE A 42 5.48 2.14 15.12
N GLY A 43 5.03 1.22 14.27
CA GLY A 43 5.38 1.16 12.85
C GLY A 43 4.21 1.45 11.92
N ILE A 44 4.45 2.10 10.79
CA ILE A 44 3.47 2.29 9.72
C ILE A 44 4.05 1.76 8.39
N VAL A 45 3.44 0.74 7.80
CA VAL A 45 3.95 0.00 6.64
C VAL A 45 2.96 0.06 5.48
N PHE A 46 3.32 0.70 4.37
CA PHE A 46 2.37 0.96 3.29
C PHE A 46 3.05 1.14 1.93
N PRO A 47 2.32 0.97 0.82
CA PRO A 47 2.87 1.19 -0.51
C PRO A 47 2.90 2.68 -0.86
N SER A 48 3.87 3.10 -1.69
CA SER A 48 3.76 4.37 -2.42
C SER A 48 2.77 4.21 -3.57
N TYR A 49 1.72 5.03 -3.61
CA TYR A 49 0.74 5.08 -4.71
C TYR A 49 0.90 6.39 -5.47
N TYR A 50 1.16 6.29 -6.77
CA TYR A 50 1.42 7.45 -7.64
C TYR A 50 2.53 8.37 -7.12
N GLY A 51 3.51 7.80 -6.41
CA GLY A 51 4.62 8.57 -5.83
C GLY A 51 4.26 9.32 -4.54
N GLY A 52 3.18 8.95 -3.85
CA GLY A 52 2.74 9.58 -2.61
C GLY A 52 2.05 8.63 -1.63
N VAL A 53 1.55 9.19 -0.53
CA VAL A 53 0.88 8.45 0.54
C VAL A 53 -0.53 8.05 0.09
N PRO A 54 -0.94 6.76 0.14
CA PRO A 54 -2.29 6.34 -0.22
C PRO A 54 -3.38 7.11 0.56
N LYS A 55 -4.54 7.34 -0.06
CA LYS A 55 -5.63 8.12 0.54
C LYS A 55 -6.06 7.54 1.89
N ILE A 56 -6.33 6.23 1.96
CA ILE A 56 -6.73 5.58 3.22
C ILE A 56 -5.66 5.68 4.33
N VAL A 57 -4.37 5.72 3.98
CA VAL A 57 -3.28 5.87 4.95
C VAL A 57 -3.23 7.31 5.49
N GLU A 58 -3.39 8.31 4.62
CA GLU A 58 -3.50 9.70 5.05
C GLU A 58 -4.73 9.92 5.95
N GLU A 59 -5.89 9.37 5.58
CA GLU A 59 -7.11 9.45 6.39
C GLU A 59 -6.95 8.81 7.75
N PHE A 60 -6.25 7.67 7.83
CA PHE A 60 -5.91 7.03 9.09
C PHE A 60 -4.98 7.91 9.94
N LEU A 61 -3.92 8.45 9.36
CA LEU A 61 -2.96 9.32 10.06
C LEU A 61 -3.59 10.63 10.55
N ASN A 62 -4.67 11.08 9.92
CA ASN A 62 -5.45 12.23 10.36
C ASN A 62 -6.36 11.96 11.58
N LYS A 63 -6.65 10.69 11.87
CA LYS A 63 -7.56 10.28 12.95
C LYS A 63 -6.81 9.68 14.14
N VAL A 64 -5.70 8.99 13.88
CA VAL A 64 -4.99 8.20 14.88
C VAL A 64 -4.18 9.06 15.85
N LYS A 65 -4.20 8.68 17.13
CA LYS A 65 -3.29 9.18 18.17
C LYS A 65 -2.31 8.07 18.52
N LEU A 66 -1.03 8.32 18.26
CA LEU A 66 0.05 7.37 18.51
C LEU A 66 0.90 7.84 19.67
N LYS A 67 0.88 7.08 20.78
CA LYS A 67 1.75 7.31 21.94
C LYS A 67 2.95 6.39 21.85
N SER A 68 4.08 6.92 21.39
CA SER A 68 5.34 6.18 21.35
C SER A 68 6.52 7.12 21.28
N LYS A 69 7.65 6.73 21.88
CA LYS A 69 8.93 7.44 21.74
C LYS A 69 9.67 7.10 20.45
N TYR A 70 9.23 6.06 19.72
CA TYR A 70 9.86 5.62 18.49
C TYR A 70 8.80 5.24 17.46
N ILE A 71 8.46 6.19 16.60
CA ILE A 71 7.55 5.98 15.47
C ILE A 71 8.37 5.81 14.19
N PHE A 72 8.12 4.75 13.45
CA PHE A 72 8.80 4.47 12.18
C PHE A 72 7.83 4.23 11.02
N ALA A 73 8.31 4.42 9.81
CA ALA A 73 7.59 4.05 8.60
C ALA A 73 8.48 3.27 7.61
N VAL A 74 7.87 2.29 6.94
CA VAL A 74 8.49 1.52 5.87
C VAL A 74 7.59 1.59 4.63
N VAL A 75 8.13 2.14 3.54
CA VAL A 75 7.36 2.36 2.31
C VAL A 75 7.79 1.39 1.22
N SER A 76 6.88 0.55 0.73
CA SER A 76 7.17 -0.31 -0.43
C SER A 76 6.94 0.42 -1.75
N PHE A 77 7.79 0.23 -2.75
CA PHE A 77 7.62 0.83 -4.09
C PHE A 77 8.20 -0.09 -5.18
N GLY A 78 7.74 0.07 -6.44
CA GLY A 78 8.20 -0.77 -7.54
C GLY A 78 9.31 -0.21 -8.42
N SER A 79 9.40 1.11 -8.59
CA SER A 79 10.44 1.74 -9.40
C SER A 79 10.96 3.04 -8.80
N LEU A 80 10.11 4.06 -8.68
CA LEU A 80 10.40 5.35 -8.09
C LEU A 80 9.42 5.58 -6.93
N SER A 81 9.94 5.76 -5.72
CA SER A 81 9.13 6.01 -4.52
C SER A 81 8.42 7.36 -4.54
N GLY A 82 8.91 8.29 -5.35
CA GLY A 82 8.31 9.59 -5.60
C GLY A 82 8.51 10.56 -4.45
N ALA A 83 7.49 11.36 -4.13
CA ALA A 83 7.50 12.35 -3.06
C ALA A 83 6.88 11.85 -1.73
N VAL A 84 6.76 10.52 -1.57
CA VAL A 84 6.06 9.89 -0.45
C VAL A 84 6.64 10.24 0.92
N ILE A 85 7.97 10.31 1.06
CA ILE A 85 8.62 10.67 2.33
C ILE A 85 8.36 12.14 2.70
N PRO A 86 8.63 13.13 1.82
CA PRO A 86 8.27 14.53 2.10
C PRO A 86 6.79 14.71 2.44
N GLU A 87 5.88 14.03 1.73
CA GLU A 87 4.44 14.07 2.02
C GLU A 87 4.13 13.47 3.40
N LEU A 88 4.69 12.31 3.72
CA LEU A 88 4.51 11.66 5.02
C LEU A 88 4.99 12.54 6.18
N LEU A 89 6.09 13.28 6.02
CA LEU A 89 6.58 14.22 7.03
C LEU A 89 5.63 15.40 7.24
N VAL A 90 5.01 15.92 6.19
CA VAL A 90 3.98 16.97 6.28
C VAL A 90 2.74 16.45 7.00
N ILE A 91 2.28 15.24 6.63
CA ILE A 91 1.15 14.55 7.29
C ILE A 91 1.47 14.30 8.76
N GLY A 92 2.69 13.85 9.07
CA GLY A 92 3.13 13.61 10.44
C GLY A 92 3.12 14.90 11.27
N LYS A 93 3.74 15.97 10.75
CA LYS A 93 3.80 17.27 11.44
C LYS A 93 2.42 17.82 11.79
N ARG A 94 1.47 17.81 10.84
CA ARG A 94 0.12 18.35 11.10
C ARG A 94 -0.70 17.51 12.09
N ASN A 95 -0.36 16.22 12.24
CA ASN A 95 -1.03 15.28 13.13
C ASN A 95 -0.22 14.98 14.41
N GLN A 96 0.83 15.76 14.71
CA GLN A 96 1.68 15.57 15.90
C GLN A 96 2.35 14.20 15.96
N ILE A 97 2.61 13.59 14.81
CA ILE A 97 3.35 12.33 14.66
C ILE A 97 4.78 12.65 14.23
N GLN A 98 5.73 12.44 15.13
CA GLN A 98 7.15 12.61 14.83
C GLN A 98 7.80 11.26 14.50
N PHE A 99 8.19 11.09 13.24
CA PHE A 99 8.91 9.89 12.79
C PHE A 99 10.38 9.94 13.19
N SER A 100 10.83 8.92 13.91
CA SER A 100 12.25 8.67 14.21
C SER A 100 12.94 7.97 13.04
N TYR A 101 12.22 7.11 12.31
CA TYR A 101 12.78 6.33 11.21
C TYR A 101 11.84 6.27 10.01
N ILE A 102 12.34 6.54 8.81
CA ILE A 102 11.63 6.32 7.55
C ILE A 102 12.59 5.72 6.55
N ASN A 103 12.26 4.55 6.01
CA ASN A 103 13.02 3.93 4.93
C ASN A 103 12.08 3.30 3.90
N GLU A 104 12.64 2.92 2.77
CA GLU A 104 11.90 2.41 1.61
C GLU A 104 12.42 1.03 1.24
N ILE A 105 11.52 0.19 0.72
CA ILE A 105 11.86 -1.15 0.23
C ILE A 105 11.37 -1.30 -1.21
N LEU A 106 12.31 -1.60 -2.11
CA LEU A 106 12.01 -1.87 -3.51
C LEU A 106 11.41 -3.27 -3.60
N MET A 107 10.16 -3.38 -4.07
CA MET A 107 9.42 -4.65 -4.20
C MET A 107 8.79 -4.78 -5.58
N VAL A 108 8.23 -5.93 -5.93
CA VAL A 108 7.50 -6.09 -7.20
C VAL A 108 6.29 -5.15 -7.19
N ASP A 109 6.13 -4.36 -8.25
CA ASP A 109 4.99 -3.44 -8.38
C ASP A 109 3.68 -4.20 -8.65
N ASN A 110 2.54 -3.51 -8.67
CA ASN A 110 1.25 -4.10 -9.02
C ASN A 110 0.41 -3.19 -9.95
N TYR A 111 0.97 -2.08 -10.44
CA TYR A 111 0.26 -1.09 -11.23
C TYR A 111 0.28 -1.41 -12.72
N LEU A 112 -0.82 -2.02 -13.16
CA LEU A 112 -0.96 -2.63 -14.49
C LEU A 112 -0.82 -1.66 -15.70
N PRO A 113 -1.17 -0.35 -15.61
CA PRO A 113 -0.98 0.57 -16.73
C PRO A 113 0.49 0.92 -17.02
N VAL A 114 1.39 0.77 -16.05
CA VAL A 114 2.81 1.11 -16.20
C VAL A 114 3.66 -0.14 -16.38
N PHE A 115 3.36 -1.21 -15.65
CA PHE A 115 4.20 -2.40 -15.60
C PHE A 115 3.60 -3.57 -16.38
N ASP A 116 4.41 -4.16 -17.26
CA ASP A 116 4.19 -5.54 -17.70
C ASP A 116 4.54 -6.47 -16.54
N MET A 117 3.51 -7.02 -15.90
CA MET A 117 3.66 -7.80 -14.66
C MET A 117 4.50 -9.07 -14.83
N ALA A 118 4.48 -9.71 -16.01
CA ALA A 118 5.32 -10.88 -16.27
C ALA A 118 6.82 -10.50 -16.28
N LYS A 119 7.15 -9.32 -16.79
CA LYS A 119 8.53 -8.79 -16.77
C LYS A 119 8.91 -8.25 -15.40
N GLU A 120 7.98 -7.60 -14.71
CA GLU A 120 8.22 -7.00 -13.40
C GLU A 120 8.50 -8.06 -12.33
N MET A 121 7.74 -9.17 -12.31
CA MET A 121 7.98 -10.30 -11.41
C MET A 121 9.36 -10.94 -11.63
N LYS A 122 9.83 -11.03 -12.87
CA LYS A 122 11.19 -11.54 -13.18
C LYS A 122 12.32 -10.67 -12.60
N LYS A 123 12.04 -9.42 -12.23
CA LYS A 123 13.02 -8.52 -11.60
C LYS A 123 13.10 -8.71 -10.09
N GLU A 124 12.20 -9.48 -9.45
CA GLU A 124 12.17 -9.70 -7.99
C GLU A 124 13.56 -10.00 -7.40
N PRO A 125 14.39 -10.91 -7.96
CA PRO A 125 15.71 -11.20 -7.39
C PRO A 125 16.66 -9.98 -7.36
N LYS A 126 16.54 -9.06 -8.32
CA LYS A 126 17.37 -7.84 -8.40
C LYS A 126 16.95 -6.78 -7.39
N LYS A 127 15.78 -6.90 -6.77
CA LYS A 127 15.24 -5.91 -5.84
C LYS A 127 15.78 -6.06 -4.41
N LYS A 128 16.52 -7.14 -4.11
CA LYS A 128 17.20 -7.34 -2.81
C LYS A 128 16.26 -7.14 -1.61
N ILE A 129 15.04 -7.68 -1.73
CA ILE A 129 13.95 -7.51 -0.75
C ILE A 129 14.41 -7.99 0.63
N GLU A 130 14.95 -9.20 0.71
CA GLU A 130 15.38 -9.82 1.96
C GLU A 130 16.54 -9.10 2.63
N GLU A 131 17.54 -8.67 1.86
CA GLU A 131 18.68 -7.89 2.37
C GLU A 131 18.20 -6.54 2.94
N SER A 132 17.35 -5.82 2.19
CA SER A 132 16.79 -4.54 2.61
C SER A 132 15.93 -4.68 3.86
N LEU A 133 15.13 -5.74 3.93
CA LEU A 133 14.25 -6.02 5.06
C LEU A 133 15.05 -6.39 6.31
N ALA A 134 16.11 -7.21 6.19
CA ALA A 134 17.00 -7.53 7.29
C ALA A 134 17.67 -6.26 7.87
N GLN A 135 18.13 -5.35 7.00
CA GLN A 135 18.69 -4.07 7.42
C GLN A 135 17.65 -3.21 8.16
N ILE A 136 16.45 -3.07 7.60
CA ILE A 136 15.35 -2.29 8.21
C ILE A 136 14.97 -2.87 9.58
N ILE A 137 14.86 -4.20 9.69
CA ILE A 137 14.56 -4.87 10.96
C ILE A 137 15.64 -4.54 11.99
N ASN A 138 16.92 -4.69 11.64
CA ASN A 138 18.02 -4.37 12.53
C ASN A 138 17.99 -2.89 12.98
N ASP A 139 17.80 -1.97 12.04
CA ASP A 139 17.69 -0.53 12.32
C ASP A 139 16.55 -0.23 13.32
N ILE A 140 15.37 -0.86 13.15
CA ILE A 140 14.23 -0.74 14.07
C ILE A 140 14.55 -1.36 15.44
N GLN A 141 15.27 -2.48 15.49
CA GLN A 141 15.63 -3.13 16.75
C GLN A 141 16.49 -2.23 17.62
N VAL A 142 17.52 -1.61 17.03
CA VAL A 142 18.43 -0.68 17.72
C VAL A 142 17.88 0.76 17.85
N LYS A 143 16.60 1.00 17.51
CA LYS A 143 15.94 2.31 17.55
C LYS A 143 16.72 3.40 16.79
N LYS A 144 17.31 3.05 15.64
CA LYS A 144 18.06 3.99 14.81
C LYS A 144 17.18 5.17 14.40
N VAL A 145 17.72 6.38 14.52
CA VAL A 145 17.09 7.61 14.01
C VAL A 145 17.60 7.87 12.60
N TYR A 146 16.73 7.75 11.59
CA TYR A 146 17.11 7.89 10.20
C TYR A 146 15.91 8.17 9.30
N ILE A 147 15.94 9.27 8.55
CA ILE A 147 14.97 9.54 7.49
C ILE A 147 15.69 9.45 6.15
N LYS A 148 15.28 8.51 5.30
CA LYS A 148 15.80 8.36 3.95
C LYS A 148 15.63 9.67 3.17
N ARG A 149 16.72 10.14 2.57
CA ARG A 149 16.72 11.29 1.65
C ARG A 149 16.91 10.78 0.23
N HIS A 150 16.06 11.24 -0.69
CA HIS A 150 16.23 10.94 -2.11
C HIS A 150 17.39 11.73 -2.72
N ALA A 151 17.92 11.24 -3.83
CA ALA A 151 18.95 11.94 -4.61
C ALA A 151 18.45 13.29 -5.13
N ALA A 152 19.37 14.24 -5.38
CA ALA A 152 19.04 15.60 -5.77
C ALA A 152 18.09 15.67 -6.97
N VAL A 153 18.30 14.82 -7.98
CA VAL A 153 17.45 14.76 -9.18
C VAL A 153 15.98 14.44 -8.87
N ILE A 154 15.73 13.53 -7.94
CA ILE A 154 14.36 13.19 -7.51
C ILE A 154 13.77 14.37 -6.75
N ARG A 155 14.55 15.01 -5.88
CA ARG A 155 14.12 16.22 -5.14
C ARG A 155 13.72 17.35 -6.09
N SER A 156 14.43 17.54 -7.20
CA SER A 156 14.12 18.56 -8.20
C SER A 156 12.76 18.36 -8.88
N ILE A 157 12.26 17.13 -8.94
CA ILE A 157 10.96 16.80 -9.56
C ILE A 157 9.85 16.50 -8.54
N GLU A 158 10.13 16.55 -7.23
CA GLU A 158 9.15 16.23 -6.18
C GLU A 158 7.88 17.07 -6.28
N ALA A 159 7.97 18.37 -6.58
CA ALA A 159 6.80 19.24 -6.71
C ALA A 159 5.86 18.78 -7.85
N ILE A 160 6.43 18.33 -8.97
CA ILE A 160 5.69 17.78 -10.10
C ILE A 160 5.03 16.45 -9.70
N LEU A 161 5.80 15.57 -9.06
CA LEU A 161 5.29 14.27 -8.59
C LEU A 161 4.16 14.44 -7.56
N LYS A 162 4.26 15.41 -6.65
CA LYS A 162 3.18 15.77 -5.70
C LYS A 162 1.92 16.22 -6.43
N LYS A 163 2.04 17.03 -7.49
CA LYS A 163 0.88 17.48 -8.28
C LYS A 163 0.21 16.31 -9.02
N VAL A 164 1.00 15.42 -9.61
CA VAL A 164 0.49 14.19 -10.25
C VAL A 164 -0.19 13.29 -9.22
N HIS A 165 0.45 13.06 -8.07
CA HIS A 165 -0.12 12.28 -6.97
C HIS A 165 -1.45 12.86 -6.50
N SER A 166 -1.51 14.16 -6.17
CA SER A 166 -2.72 14.83 -5.69
C SER A 166 -3.88 14.70 -6.68
N LYS A 167 -3.62 14.88 -7.98
CA LYS A 167 -4.63 14.69 -9.03
C LYS A 167 -5.16 13.24 -9.06
N ASN A 168 -4.27 12.25 -8.99
CA ASN A 168 -4.68 10.84 -9.01
C ASN A 168 -5.40 10.46 -7.72
N LYS A 169 -4.92 10.89 -6.55
CA LYS A 169 -5.53 10.65 -5.23
C LYS A 169 -6.95 11.21 -5.13
N ALA A 170 -7.21 12.36 -5.74
CA ALA A 170 -8.52 12.99 -5.79
C ALA A 170 -9.50 12.33 -6.78
N ASN A 171 -9.03 11.44 -7.66
CA ASN A 171 -9.88 10.76 -8.64
C ASN A 171 -10.71 9.65 -7.99
N THR A 172 -11.94 9.99 -7.61
CA THR A 172 -12.92 9.06 -7.02
C THR A 172 -13.50 8.08 -8.04
N GLU A 173 -13.44 8.42 -9.34
CA GLU A 173 -14.06 7.67 -10.43
C GLU A 173 -13.08 6.76 -11.18
N TYR A 174 -11.95 6.42 -10.57
CA TYR A 174 -10.91 5.61 -11.22
C TYR A 174 -11.42 4.22 -11.66
N ASP A 175 -12.39 3.68 -10.93
CA ASP A 175 -13.05 2.41 -11.23
C ASP A 175 -13.88 2.42 -12.53
N LYS A 176 -14.22 3.58 -13.10
CA LYS A 176 -14.80 3.69 -14.46
C LYS A 176 -13.85 3.21 -15.57
N ASN A 177 -12.57 3.03 -15.24
CA ASN A 177 -11.60 2.43 -16.16
C ASN A 177 -11.61 0.89 -16.10
N PHE A 178 -12.37 0.30 -15.19
CA PHE A 178 -12.49 -1.16 -15.08
C PHE A 178 -13.61 -1.67 -15.99
N TYR A 179 -13.41 -2.86 -16.53
CA TYR A 179 -14.44 -3.63 -17.23
C TYR A 179 -14.35 -5.10 -16.84
N VAL A 180 -15.47 -5.83 -16.97
CA VAL A 180 -15.60 -7.22 -16.50
C VAL A 180 -15.89 -8.12 -17.70
N GLU A 181 -14.95 -9.00 -18.01
CA GLU A 181 -15.07 -10.03 -19.04
C GLU A 181 -16.05 -11.14 -18.61
N ASP A 182 -16.59 -11.89 -19.58
CA ASP A 182 -17.60 -12.93 -19.35
C ASP A 182 -17.07 -14.19 -18.66
N THR A 183 -15.75 -14.27 -18.46
CA THR A 183 -15.12 -15.29 -17.60
C THR A 183 -15.46 -15.10 -16.12
N CYS A 184 -16.13 -14.01 -15.73
CA CYS A 184 -16.56 -13.77 -14.37
C CYS A 184 -17.63 -14.79 -13.93
N ASN A 185 -17.39 -15.45 -12.79
CA ASN A 185 -18.30 -16.43 -12.19
C ASN A 185 -18.91 -15.97 -10.86
N SER A 186 -18.91 -14.65 -10.59
CA SER A 186 -19.51 -14.06 -9.38
C SER A 186 -19.00 -14.60 -8.03
N CYS A 187 -17.78 -15.12 -7.96
CA CYS A 187 -17.19 -15.68 -6.73
C CYS A 187 -17.01 -14.68 -5.56
N LYS A 188 -17.27 -13.39 -5.78
CA LYS A 188 -17.18 -12.28 -4.81
C LYS A 188 -15.80 -12.04 -4.18
N VAL A 189 -14.73 -12.60 -4.74
CA VAL A 189 -13.36 -12.37 -4.23
C VAL A 189 -13.00 -10.88 -4.28
N CYS A 190 -13.32 -10.19 -5.39
CA CYS A 190 -13.06 -8.76 -5.56
C CYS A 190 -13.73 -7.89 -4.50
N GLU A 191 -14.95 -8.24 -4.09
CA GLU A 191 -15.67 -7.58 -3.00
C GLU A 191 -14.95 -7.77 -1.66
N LYS A 192 -14.57 -9.02 -1.34
CA LYS A 192 -13.91 -9.38 -0.08
C LYS A 192 -12.51 -8.78 0.08
N VAL A 193 -11.76 -8.58 -1.00
CA VAL A 193 -10.42 -7.96 -0.95
C VAL A 193 -10.45 -6.44 -1.09
N CYS A 194 -11.62 -5.82 -1.23
CA CYS A 194 -11.73 -4.38 -1.38
C CYS A 194 -11.53 -3.70 -0.01
N PRO A 195 -10.49 -2.85 0.18
CA PRO A 195 -10.23 -2.22 1.48
C PRO A 195 -11.33 -1.25 1.93
N VAL A 196 -12.13 -0.76 0.98
CA VAL A 196 -13.05 0.36 1.16
C VAL A 196 -14.49 0.03 0.77
N ASN A 197 -14.84 -1.27 0.70
CA ASN A 197 -16.20 -1.74 0.38
C ASN A 197 -16.81 -1.14 -0.90
N ASN A 198 -15.95 -0.81 -1.88
CA ASN A 198 -16.33 -0.14 -3.12
C ASN A 198 -17.07 -1.04 -4.11
N ILE A 199 -17.12 -2.35 -3.86
CA ILE A 199 -17.62 -3.34 -4.82
C ILE A 199 -18.82 -4.07 -4.19
N ASN A 200 -19.85 -4.31 -4.99
CA ASN A 200 -20.90 -5.29 -4.70
C ASN A 200 -20.97 -6.28 -5.87
N VAL A 201 -21.05 -7.56 -5.58
CA VAL A 201 -21.18 -8.62 -6.59
C VAL A 201 -22.50 -9.36 -6.39
N ASP A 202 -23.39 -9.17 -7.36
CA ASP A 202 -24.55 -10.01 -7.59
C ASP A 202 -24.28 -10.94 -8.78
N THR A 203 -24.57 -10.50 -10.01
CA THR A 203 -24.23 -11.20 -11.26
C THR A 203 -22.90 -10.75 -11.88
N LYS A 204 -22.52 -9.48 -11.72
CA LYS A 204 -21.19 -8.94 -12.05
C LYS A 204 -20.79 -7.88 -11.00
N PRO A 205 -19.49 -7.58 -10.83
CA PRO A 205 -19.04 -6.50 -9.96
C PRO A 205 -19.61 -5.13 -10.36
N VAL A 206 -20.23 -4.44 -9.40
CA VAL A 206 -20.68 -3.05 -9.51
C VAL A 206 -19.86 -2.19 -8.54
N TYR A 207 -19.41 -1.03 -9.01
CA TYR A 207 -18.50 -0.13 -8.28
C TYR A 207 -19.23 1.11 -7.74
N LYS A 208 -18.88 1.54 -6.53
CA LYS A 208 -19.57 2.61 -5.79
C LYS A 208 -18.88 3.99 -5.85
N GLY A 209 -17.80 4.15 -6.62
CA GLY A 209 -17.10 5.44 -6.78
C GLY A 209 -16.19 5.86 -5.61
N ASN A 210 -15.74 4.91 -4.79
CA ASN A 210 -14.84 5.12 -3.65
C ASN A 210 -13.53 4.34 -3.82
N CYS A 211 -13.00 4.25 -5.04
CA CYS A 211 -11.85 3.39 -5.34
C CYS A 211 -10.51 3.92 -4.80
N GLU A 212 -9.78 3.10 -4.02
CA GLU A 212 -8.40 3.40 -3.58
C GLU A 212 -7.33 3.22 -4.67
N GLN A 213 -7.71 2.79 -5.87
CA GLN A 213 -6.79 2.54 -7.00
C GLN A 213 -5.69 1.51 -6.71
N CYS A 214 -5.87 0.71 -5.66
CA CYS A 214 -4.91 -0.29 -5.17
C CYS A 214 -4.78 -1.54 -6.05
N LEU A 215 -5.76 -1.72 -6.96
CA LEU A 215 -5.91 -2.87 -7.87
C LEU A 215 -5.98 -4.23 -7.18
N ALA A 216 -6.35 -4.30 -5.89
CA ALA A 216 -6.53 -5.57 -5.17
C ALA A 216 -7.57 -6.46 -5.87
N CYS A 217 -8.72 -5.88 -6.25
CA CYS A 217 -9.80 -6.60 -6.93
C CYS A 217 -9.37 -7.23 -8.27
N ILE A 218 -8.51 -6.54 -9.03
CA ILE A 218 -8.00 -7.03 -10.31
C ILE A 218 -6.93 -8.11 -10.11
N ASN A 219 -5.97 -7.88 -9.21
CA ASN A 219 -4.87 -8.81 -8.97
C ASN A 219 -5.32 -10.11 -8.32
N HIS A 220 -6.37 -10.08 -7.49
CA HIS A 220 -6.91 -11.26 -6.80
C HIS A 220 -8.09 -11.91 -7.51
N CYS A 221 -8.51 -11.45 -8.70
CA CYS A 221 -9.60 -12.09 -9.42
C CYS A 221 -9.16 -13.48 -9.91
N PRO A 222 -9.74 -14.59 -9.39
CA PRO A 222 -9.29 -15.93 -9.76
C PRO A 222 -9.58 -16.27 -11.23
N GLN A 223 -10.57 -15.61 -11.83
CA GLN A 223 -10.93 -15.76 -13.24
C GLN A 223 -10.18 -14.78 -14.15
N ASN A 224 -9.35 -13.89 -13.60
CA ASN A 224 -8.74 -12.76 -14.31
C ASN A 224 -9.75 -11.94 -15.14
N ALA A 225 -11.01 -11.92 -14.69
CA ALA A 225 -12.14 -11.37 -15.43
C ALA A 225 -12.25 -9.85 -15.29
N ILE A 226 -11.72 -9.28 -14.20
CA ILE A 226 -11.70 -7.83 -14.01
C ILE A 226 -10.46 -7.27 -14.69
N ARG A 227 -10.67 -6.28 -15.55
CA ARG A 227 -9.64 -5.69 -16.40
C ARG A 227 -9.66 -4.18 -16.24
N LEU A 228 -8.51 -3.57 -16.40
CA LEU A 228 -8.29 -2.12 -16.47
C LEU A 228 -7.97 -1.74 -17.93
N LYS A 229 -8.47 -0.59 -18.37
CA LYS A 229 -8.06 -0.03 -19.66
C LYS A 229 -6.54 0.22 -19.67
N GLN A 230 -5.89 -0.07 -20.79
CA GLN A 230 -4.45 0.18 -21.03
C GLN A 230 -3.47 -0.66 -20.18
N GLU A 231 -3.88 -1.82 -19.66
CA GLU A 231 -2.94 -2.75 -19.02
C GLU A 231 -1.81 -3.17 -19.97
N LYS A 232 -0.58 -3.26 -19.45
CA LYS A 232 0.58 -3.72 -20.24
C LYS A 232 0.67 -5.24 -20.39
N SER A 233 0.01 -6.01 -19.52
CA SER A 233 -0.13 -7.46 -19.68
C SER A 233 -1.30 -8.04 -18.86
N LYS A 234 -1.71 -9.28 -19.18
CA LYS A 234 -2.75 -10.00 -18.41
C LYS A 234 -2.22 -10.63 -17.12
N ALA A 235 -0.91 -10.68 -16.91
CA ALA A 235 -0.32 -11.24 -15.71
C ALA A 235 -0.73 -10.43 -14.47
N ARG A 236 -0.81 -11.11 -13.32
CA ARG A 236 -1.20 -10.56 -12.02
C ARG A 236 -0.11 -10.86 -11.01
N PHE A 237 0.02 -9.99 -10.03
CA PHE A 237 0.98 -10.18 -8.96
C PHE A 237 0.27 -10.31 -7.62
N ILE A 238 0.59 -11.40 -6.93
CA ILE A 238 0.27 -11.62 -5.52
C ILE A 238 1.58 -12.05 -4.85
N ASN A 239 1.89 -11.46 -3.70
CA ASN A 239 3.07 -11.83 -2.94
C ASN A 239 2.93 -13.30 -2.47
N LYS A 240 3.87 -14.15 -2.89
CA LYS A 240 3.85 -15.59 -2.63
C LYS A 240 3.86 -15.98 -1.15
N ASN A 241 4.27 -15.07 -0.27
CA ASN A 241 4.34 -15.29 1.18
C ASN A 241 3.03 -14.92 1.91
N VAL A 242 1.98 -14.56 1.16
CA VAL A 242 0.69 -14.12 1.70
C VAL A 242 -0.44 -14.86 1.00
N LYS A 243 -1.35 -15.42 1.80
CA LYS A 243 -2.55 -16.13 1.30
C LYS A 243 -3.68 -15.14 1.05
N LEU A 244 -4.58 -15.47 0.11
CA LEU A 244 -5.79 -14.68 -0.16
C LEU A 244 -6.64 -14.47 1.10
N LYS A 245 -6.77 -15.49 1.97
CA LYS A 245 -7.50 -15.39 3.23
C LYS A 245 -6.97 -14.26 4.12
N GLU A 246 -5.65 -14.07 4.18
CA GLU A 246 -5.04 -13.00 4.98
C GLU A 246 -5.34 -11.61 4.39
N ILE A 247 -5.46 -11.49 3.06
CA ILE A 247 -5.89 -10.23 2.41
C ILE A 247 -7.36 -9.94 2.71
N ILE A 248 -8.21 -10.97 2.70
CA ILE A 248 -9.63 -10.83 3.07
C ILE A 248 -9.75 -10.41 4.53
N GLU A 249 -9.04 -11.06 5.45
CA GLU A 249 -9.05 -10.73 6.89
C GLU A 249 -8.48 -9.35 7.20
N ALA A 250 -7.48 -8.90 6.43
CA ALA A 250 -6.95 -7.54 6.55
C ALA A 250 -8.01 -6.49 6.16
N ASN A 251 -8.94 -6.83 5.28
CA ASN A 251 -9.93 -5.87 4.79
C ASN A 251 -11.29 -5.97 5.48
N ASN A 252 -11.59 -7.01 6.27
CA ASN A 252 -12.91 -7.22 6.88
C ASN A 252 -12.87 -7.41 8.40
#